data_AF-A0A4Y2GBQ9-F1
#
_entry.id   AF-A0A4Y2GBQ9-F1
#
_cell.length_a   1.000
_cell.length_b   1.000
_cell.length_c   1.000
_cell.angle_alpha   90.00
_cell.angle_beta   90.00
_cell.angle_gamma   90.00
#
_symmetry.space_group_name_H-M   'P 1'
#
loop_
_entity.id
_entity.type
_entity.pdbx_description
1 polymer ?
#
loop_
_entity_poly.entity_id
_entity_poly.type
_entity_poly.pdbx_seq_one_letter_code
_entity_poly.pdbx_strand_id
1 'polypeptide(L)'
;MMQSALAKERREQKQQQREAEMDSIPAGLNKHWIDPLPDAEGRTLAANMRGIGLSTQDLPEWKKHISGGSKASYGKKTQLSILEQRQSLPIYKLKDDLIKAVTDNQILIVIGETGSGKTTQMTQYLAEAGFTARGKIGCTQPRRVAAMSVAKRVAEEFGCRLGQE
;
A
#
# COMPACT_ATOMS: atom_id res chain seq x y z
N MET A 1 -8.69 62.28 -3.90
CA MET A 1 -7.53 61.60 -3.25
C MET A 1 -7.85 60.91 -1.92
N MET A 2 -9.05 61.07 -1.33
CA MET A 2 -9.33 60.56 0.03
C MET A 2 -9.95 59.14 0.08
N GLN A 3 -10.61 58.67 -0.99
CA GLN A 3 -11.25 57.35 -1.03
C GLN A 3 -10.26 56.18 -1.25
N SER A 4 -9.15 56.40 -1.95
CA SER A 4 -8.12 55.36 -2.14
C SER A 4 -7.33 55.11 -0.85
N ALA A 5 -7.14 56.14 -0.02
CA ALA A 5 -6.50 56.02 1.29
C ALA A 5 -7.33 55.13 2.23
N LEU A 6 -8.65 55.34 2.29
CA LEU A 6 -9.58 54.54 3.12
C LEU A 6 -9.66 53.07 2.69
N ALA A 7 -9.54 52.79 1.39
CA ALA A 7 -9.51 51.41 0.89
C ALA A 7 -8.20 50.69 1.21
N LYS A 8 -7.07 51.43 1.19
CA LYS A 8 -5.75 50.92 1.57
C LYS A 8 -5.70 50.64 3.08
N GLU A 9 -6.22 51.55 3.89
CA GLU A 9 -6.29 51.41 5.35
C GLU A 9 -7.15 50.20 5.78
N ARG A 10 -8.31 49.97 5.13
CA ARG A 10 -9.12 48.76 5.40
C ARG A 10 -8.43 47.46 5.03
N ARG A 11 -7.62 47.46 3.96
CA ARG A 11 -6.85 46.27 3.56
C ARG A 11 -5.72 46.00 4.55
N GLU A 12 -5.02 47.05 4.98
CA GLU A 12 -3.96 46.96 5.98
C GLU A 12 -4.52 46.53 7.34
N GLN A 13 -5.66 47.06 7.79
CA GLN A 13 -6.34 46.60 9.02
C GLN A 13 -6.76 45.12 8.93
N LYS A 14 -7.31 44.68 7.80
CA LYS A 14 -7.69 43.28 7.58
C LYS A 14 -6.47 42.35 7.47
N GLN A 15 -5.32 42.88 7.07
CA GLN A 15 -4.07 42.14 7.00
C GLN A 15 -3.41 42.04 8.38
N GLN A 16 -3.38 43.14 9.14
CA GLN A 16 -2.93 43.18 10.52
C GLN A 16 -3.79 42.32 11.45
N GLN A 17 -5.11 42.31 11.26
CA GLN A 17 -5.99 41.38 11.99
C GLN A 17 -5.67 39.92 11.69
N ARG A 18 -5.40 39.58 10.42
CA ARG A 18 -5.01 38.21 10.05
C ARG A 18 -3.64 37.83 10.59
N GLU A 19 -2.68 38.74 10.56
CA GLU A 19 -1.35 38.51 11.15
C GLU A 19 -1.45 38.34 12.67
N ALA A 20 -2.22 39.17 13.37
CA ALA A 20 -2.45 39.03 14.80
C ALA A 20 -3.20 37.73 15.16
N GLU A 21 -4.17 37.32 14.34
CA GLU A 21 -4.84 36.02 14.46
C GLU A 21 -3.84 34.87 14.25
N MET A 22 -2.93 34.96 13.27
CA MET A 22 -1.89 33.95 13.03
C MET A 22 -0.86 33.87 14.16
N ASP A 23 -0.48 35.01 14.76
CA ASP A 23 0.48 35.09 15.87
C ASP A 23 -0.14 34.63 17.21
N SER A 24 -1.47 34.68 17.32
CA SER A 24 -2.21 34.12 18.46
C SER A 24 -2.30 32.58 18.44
N ILE A 25 -1.90 31.93 17.34
CA ILE A 25 -1.87 30.48 17.21
C ILE A 25 -0.64 29.97 17.98
N PRO A 26 -0.80 29.16 19.05
CA PRO A 26 0.32 28.67 19.84
C PRO A 26 1.32 27.88 18.99
N ALA A 27 2.59 28.29 19.01
CA ALA A 27 3.69 27.55 18.39
C ALA A 27 3.89 26.20 19.11
N GLY A 28 3.26 25.16 18.57
CA GLY A 28 3.20 23.83 19.20
C GLY A 28 2.06 22.93 18.70
N LEU A 29 1.19 23.46 17.85
CA LEU A 29 -0.02 22.82 17.36
C LEU A 29 0.17 21.44 16.67
N ASN A 30 1.37 21.17 16.14
CA ASN A 30 1.67 19.89 15.49
C ASN A 30 1.74 18.73 16.51
N LYS A 31 1.95 19.01 17.80
CA LYS A 31 1.97 17.97 18.85
C LYS A 31 0.57 17.40 19.13
N HIS A 32 -0.45 18.26 19.20
CA HIS A 32 -1.84 17.83 19.44
C HIS A 32 -2.45 17.02 18.28
N TRP A 33 -1.92 17.14 17.07
CA TRP A 33 -2.38 16.38 15.90
C TRP A 33 -1.85 14.93 15.85
N ILE A 34 -0.81 14.64 16.63
CA ILE A 34 -0.13 13.33 16.69
C ILE A 34 -0.57 12.54 17.96
N ASP A 35 -1.28 13.19 18.88
CA ASP A 35 -1.72 12.59 20.13
C ASP A 35 -3.02 11.78 19.95
N PRO A 36 -3.04 10.47 20.27
CA PRO A 36 -4.26 9.65 20.24
C PRO A 36 -5.28 9.97 21.37
N LEU A 37 -4.91 10.79 22.37
CA LEU A 37 -5.80 11.26 23.43
C LEU A 37 -5.72 12.79 23.63
N PRO A 38 -6.21 13.60 22.68
CA PRO A 38 -6.23 15.04 22.85
C PRO A 38 -7.23 15.45 23.95
N ASP A 39 -6.82 16.44 24.73
CA ASP A 39 -7.68 17.18 25.67
C ASP A 39 -8.94 17.75 24.96
N ALA A 40 -9.95 18.11 25.76
CA ALA A 40 -11.22 18.60 25.24
C ALA A 40 -11.05 19.91 24.44
N GLU A 41 -10.09 20.76 24.82
CA GLU A 41 -9.79 22.05 24.20
C GLU A 41 -9.05 21.90 22.85
N GLY A 42 -8.13 20.94 22.73
CA GLY A 42 -7.43 20.64 21.48
C GLY A 42 -8.34 20.15 20.35
N ARG A 43 -9.46 19.48 20.69
CA ARG A 43 -10.49 19.08 19.73
C ARG A 43 -11.26 20.26 19.14
N THR A 44 -11.60 21.25 19.97
CA THR A 44 -12.31 22.47 19.51
C THR A 44 -11.43 23.34 18.62
N LEU A 45 -10.15 23.46 18.95
CA LEU A 45 -9.17 24.21 18.16
C LEU A 45 -8.95 23.58 16.77
N ALA A 46 -8.83 22.24 16.72
CA ALA A 46 -8.71 21.48 15.47
C ALA A 46 -9.97 21.51 14.59
N ALA A 47 -11.17 21.61 15.19
CA ALA A 47 -12.42 21.76 14.47
C ALA A 47 -12.56 23.16 13.84
N ASN A 48 -12.16 24.21 14.56
CA ASN A 48 -12.23 25.59 14.08
C ASN A 48 -11.22 25.87 12.95
N MET A 49 -10.03 25.27 12.99
CA MET A 49 -9.04 25.44 11.90
C MET A 49 -9.43 24.76 10.59
N ARG A 50 -10.32 23.76 10.60
CA ARG A 50 -10.87 23.17 9.36
C ARG A 50 -11.70 24.16 8.55
N GLY A 51 -12.27 25.19 9.20
CA GLY A 51 -13.02 26.26 8.54
C GLY A 51 -12.15 27.32 7.86
N ILE A 52 -10.84 27.36 8.15
CA ILE A 52 -9.92 28.41 7.70
C ILE A 52 -9.21 28.02 6.39
N GLY A 53 -9.42 26.81 5.88
CA GLY A 53 -8.81 26.37 4.62
C GLY A 53 -7.28 26.26 4.69
N LEU A 54 -6.72 26.10 5.90
CA LEU A 54 -5.31 25.76 6.05
C LEU A 54 -5.09 24.39 5.39
N SER A 55 -4.33 24.41 4.31
CA SER A 55 -4.03 23.26 3.50
C SER A 55 -3.32 22.19 4.33
N THR A 56 -3.78 20.95 4.22
CA THR A 56 -3.11 19.74 4.72
C THR A 56 -1.84 19.47 3.90
N GLN A 57 -0.88 20.40 3.90
CA GLN A 57 0.26 20.35 2.97
C GLN A 57 1.43 19.48 3.43
N ASP A 58 1.60 19.22 4.73
CA ASP A 58 2.74 18.42 5.21
C ASP A 58 2.31 17.19 5.99
N LEU A 59 1.67 16.25 5.29
CA LEU A 59 1.59 14.87 5.76
C LEU A 59 2.91 14.16 5.44
N PRO A 60 3.59 13.54 6.42
CA PRO A 60 4.76 12.71 6.18
C PRO A 60 4.48 11.63 5.12
N GLU A 61 5.48 11.29 4.28
CA GLU A 61 5.30 10.33 3.18
C GLU A 61 4.70 8.99 3.63
N TRP A 62 5.09 8.51 4.81
CA TRP A 62 4.55 7.28 5.39
C TRP A 62 3.03 7.36 5.69
N LYS A 63 2.50 8.56 5.98
CA LYS A 63 1.08 8.81 6.25
C LYS A 63 0.28 9.02 4.96
N LYS A 64 0.90 9.54 3.89
CA LYS A 64 0.29 9.61 2.53
C LYS A 64 -0.12 8.24 2.01
N HIS A 65 0.61 7.19 2.38
CA HIS A 65 0.34 5.81 1.97
C HIS A 65 -0.65 5.05 2.87
N ILE A 66 -1.01 5.61 4.03
CA ILE A 66 -1.94 5.01 5.02
C ILE A 66 -3.31 5.71 5.01
N SER A 67 -3.41 6.92 4.44
CA SER A 67 -4.68 7.63 4.24
C SER A 67 -5.55 6.99 3.15
N GLY A 68 -6.15 5.86 3.48
CA GLY A 68 -7.12 5.14 2.67
C GLY A 68 -7.61 3.91 3.44
N GLY A 69 -8.82 4.02 4.01
CA GLY A 69 -9.41 2.99 4.86
C GLY A 69 -9.28 1.56 4.31
N SER A 70 -9.09 0.62 5.24
CA SER A 70 -9.15 -0.84 5.04
C SER A 70 -8.12 -1.50 4.11
N LYS A 71 -7.20 -0.75 3.47
CA LYS A 71 -6.13 -1.32 2.63
C LYS A 71 -4.75 -0.75 2.97
N ALA A 72 -4.37 -0.81 4.26
CA ALA A 72 -2.98 -0.62 4.65
C ALA A 72 -2.13 -1.72 4.00
N SER A 73 -1.35 -1.36 2.98
CA SER A 73 -0.36 -2.25 2.38
C SER A 73 0.91 -2.16 3.22
N TYR A 74 1.20 -3.22 3.97
CA TYR A 74 2.44 -3.34 4.72
C TYR A 74 3.55 -3.82 3.78
N GLY A 75 4.60 -3.02 3.62
CA GLY A 75 5.77 -3.35 2.80
C GLY A 75 6.10 -2.30 1.73
N LYS A 76 7.26 -2.47 1.08
CA LYS A 76 7.64 -1.63 -0.07
C LYS A 76 6.66 -1.87 -1.21
N LYS A 77 5.91 -0.83 -1.61
CA LYS A 77 5.11 -0.87 -2.84
C LYS A 77 6.07 -0.85 -4.03
N THR A 78 6.25 -1.99 -4.69
CA THR A 78 6.93 -2.05 -5.98
C THR A 78 6.08 -1.37 -7.05
N GLN A 79 6.71 -0.55 -7.89
CA GLN A 79 6.05 0.07 -9.06
C GLN A 79 5.96 -0.89 -10.25
N LEU A 80 6.62 -2.05 -10.16
CA LEU A 80 6.60 -3.09 -11.18
C LEU A 80 5.21 -3.69 -11.34
N SER A 81 4.84 -3.98 -12.58
CA SER A 81 3.66 -4.78 -12.90
C SER A 81 3.75 -6.18 -12.27
N ILE A 82 2.60 -6.85 -12.12
CA ILE A 82 2.56 -8.19 -11.53
C ILE A 82 3.41 -9.20 -12.33
N LEU A 83 3.46 -9.03 -13.65
CA LEU A 83 4.23 -9.88 -14.55
C LEU A 83 5.75 -9.65 -14.39
N GLU A 84 6.19 -8.39 -14.32
CA GLU A 84 7.61 -8.06 -14.07
C GLU A 84 8.05 -8.55 -12.68
N GLN A 85 7.19 -8.44 -11.67
CA GLN A 85 7.47 -8.99 -10.34
C GLN A 85 7.69 -10.50 -10.40
N ARG A 86 6.83 -11.25 -11.11
CA ARG A 86 6.98 -12.70 -11.30
C ARG A 86 8.27 -13.06 -12.02
N GLN A 87 8.61 -12.33 -13.08
CA GLN A 87 9.83 -12.55 -13.86
C GLN A 87 11.11 -12.23 -13.08
N SER A 88 11.05 -11.34 -12.10
CA SER A 88 12.18 -11.02 -11.22
C SER A 88 12.56 -12.15 -10.25
N LEU A 89 11.66 -13.13 -10.03
CA LEU A 89 11.90 -14.20 -9.07
C LEU A 89 12.96 -15.19 -9.58
N PRO A 90 13.87 -15.68 -8.71
CA PRO A 90 14.93 -16.60 -9.10
C PRO A 90 14.45 -17.84 -9.86
N ILE A 91 13.27 -18.37 -9.48
CA ILE A 91 12.68 -19.56 -10.11
C ILE A 91 12.31 -19.36 -11.58
N TYR A 92 12.06 -18.12 -12.03
CA TYR A 92 11.67 -17.85 -13.41
C TYR A 92 12.74 -18.29 -14.41
N LYS A 93 14.02 -18.13 -14.05
CA LYS A 93 15.16 -18.53 -14.89
C LYS A 93 15.26 -20.05 -15.08
N LEU A 94 14.67 -20.82 -14.18
CA LEU A 94 14.72 -22.28 -14.16
C LEU A 94 13.38 -22.89 -14.60
N LYS A 95 12.46 -22.09 -15.17
CA LYS A 95 11.12 -22.54 -15.55
C LYS A 95 11.16 -23.75 -16.49
N ASP A 96 11.92 -23.65 -17.58
CA ASP A 96 11.94 -24.68 -18.62
C ASP A 96 12.61 -25.96 -18.13
N ASP A 97 13.73 -25.83 -17.40
CA ASP A 97 14.42 -26.96 -16.77
C ASP A 97 13.52 -27.67 -15.74
N LEU A 98 12.73 -26.91 -14.98
CA LEU A 98 11.77 -27.47 -14.02
C LEU A 98 10.68 -28.27 -14.73
N ILE A 99 10.07 -27.73 -15.78
CA ILE A 99 9.01 -28.42 -16.55
C ILE A 99 9.56 -29.72 -17.15
N LYS A 100 10.77 -29.67 -17.70
CA LYS A 100 11.45 -30.86 -18.23
C LYS A 100 11.70 -31.89 -17.13
N ALA A 101 12.28 -31.48 -16.00
CA ALA A 101 12.55 -32.38 -14.88
C ALA A 101 11.28 -33.03 -14.32
N VAL A 102 10.16 -32.30 -14.26
CA VAL A 102 8.86 -32.85 -13.83
C VAL A 102 8.27 -33.82 -14.86
N THR A 103 8.53 -33.60 -16.15
CA THR A 103 8.09 -34.52 -17.22
C THR A 103 8.90 -35.82 -17.19
N ASP A 104 10.20 -35.72 -16.94
CA ASP A 104 11.13 -36.85 -17.00
C ASP A 104 11.11 -37.71 -15.71
N ASN A 105 10.61 -37.17 -14.58
CA ASN A 105 10.68 -37.82 -13.28
C ASN A 105 9.32 -37.89 -12.59
N GLN A 106 8.93 -39.07 -12.11
CA GLN A 106 7.71 -39.23 -11.31
C GLN A 106 7.80 -38.53 -9.94
N ILE A 107 9.01 -38.44 -9.37
CA ILE A 107 9.28 -37.78 -8.09
C ILE A 107 10.46 -36.83 -8.28
N LEU A 108 10.29 -35.56 -7.92
CA LEU A 108 11.31 -34.52 -8.01
C LEU A 108 11.40 -33.76 -6.69
N ILE A 109 12.63 -33.60 -6.16
CA ILE A 109 12.90 -32.79 -4.97
C ILE A 109 13.40 -31.43 -5.43
N VAL A 110 12.69 -30.37 -5.05
CA VAL A 110 13.05 -28.99 -5.38
C VAL A 110 13.47 -28.24 -4.12
N ILE A 111 14.70 -27.72 -4.12
CA ILE A 111 15.28 -26.96 -3.01
C ILE A 111 15.44 -25.51 -3.43
N GLY A 112 15.15 -24.57 -2.53
CA GLY A 112 15.44 -23.15 -2.74
C GLY A 112 15.13 -22.31 -1.51
N GLU A 113 15.72 -21.12 -1.43
CA GLU A 113 15.52 -20.19 -0.31
C GLU A 113 14.10 -19.61 -0.21
N THR A 114 13.71 -19.13 0.97
CA THR A 114 12.43 -18.42 1.14
C THR A 114 12.42 -17.16 0.27
N GLY A 115 11.32 -16.92 -0.45
CA GLY A 115 11.23 -15.80 -1.39
C GLY A 115 11.68 -16.11 -2.82
N SER A 116 12.24 -17.30 -3.08
CA SER A 116 12.66 -17.69 -4.44
C SER A 116 11.52 -17.90 -5.44
N GLY A 117 10.25 -17.89 -4.98
CA GLY A 117 9.07 -18.08 -5.82
C GLY A 117 8.53 -19.51 -5.91
N LYS A 118 9.07 -20.47 -5.13
CA LYS A 118 8.66 -21.90 -5.20
C LYS A 118 7.14 -22.10 -5.11
N THR A 119 6.54 -21.73 -3.99
CA THR A 119 5.13 -22.02 -3.75
C THR A 119 4.20 -21.20 -4.64
N THR A 120 4.55 -19.96 -4.96
CA THR A 120 3.69 -19.09 -5.76
C THR A 120 3.77 -19.42 -7.24
N GLN A 121 4.94 -19.77 -7.78
CA GLN A 121 5.14 -19.92 -9.23
C GLN A 121 5.08 -21.36 -9.76
N MET A 122 5.56 -22.36 -8.99
CA MET A 122 5.67 -23.74 -9.51
C MET A 122 4.32 -24.29 -9.98
N THR A 123 3.26 -24.09 -9.20
CA THR A 123 1.91 -24.54 -9.54
C THR A 123 1.39 -23.87 -10.81
N GLN A 124 1.67 -22.59 -11.00
CA GLN A 124 1.29 -21.84 -12.19
C GLN A 124 2.01 -22.38 -13.43
N TYR A 125 3.33 -22.63 -13.35
CA TYR A 125 4.09 -23.17 -14.48
C TYR A 125 3.63 -24.58 -14.87
N LEU A 126 3.29 -25.41 -13.89
CA LEU A 126 2.73 -26.75 -14.16
C LEU A 126 1.34 -26.67 -14.78
N ALA A 127 0.49 -25.74 -14.33
CA ALA A 127 -0.81 -25.50 -14.95
C ALA A 127 -0.66 -25.01 -16.40
N GLU A 128 0.23 -24.05 -16.65
CA GLU A 128 0.57 -23.54 -17.98
C GLU A 128 1.14 -24.64 -18.90
N ALA A 129 1.91 -25.59 -18.34
CA ALA A 129 2.44 -26.75 -19.06
C ALA A 129 1.40 -27.86 -19.33
N GLY A 130 0.15 -27.67 -18.91
CA GLY A 130 -0.96 -28.59 -19.22
C GLY A 130 -1.18 -29.73 -18.22
N PHE A 131 -0.51 -29.72 -17.06
CA PHE A 131 -0.71 -30.75 -16.03
C PHE A 131 -2.10 -30.71 -15.38
N THR A 132 -2.85 -29.61 -15.56
CA THR A 132 -4.25 -29.47 -15.10
C THR A 132 -5.28 -30.02 -16.09
N ALA A 133 -4.88 -30.49 -17.27
CA ALA A 133 -5.83 -30.96 -18.28
C ALA A 133 -6.63 -32.22 -17.86
N ARG A 134 -6.06 -33.04 -16.95
CA ARG A 134 -6.66 -34.30 -16.49
C ARG A 134 -7.01 -34.30 -15.00
N GLY A 135 -6.87 -33.18 -14.30
CA GLY A 135 -7.03 -33.12 -12.85
C GLY A 135 -6.61 -31.79 -12.23
N LYS A 136 -6.48 -31.77 -10.91
CA LYS A 136 -6.09 -30.57 -10.14
C LYS A 136 -4.68 -30.72 -9.56
N ILE A 137 -3.95 -29.61 -9.51
CA ILE A 137 -2.65 -29.53 -8.84
C ILE A 137 -2.89 -29.08 -7.40
N GLY A 138 -2.49 -29.90 -6.43
CA GLY A 138 -2.58 -29.58 -5.01
C GLY A 138 -1.27 -29.00 -4.49
N CYS A 139 -1.32 -27.80 -3.90
CA CYS A 139 -0.21 -27.26 -3.12
C CYS A 139 -0.55 -27.32 -1.63
N THR A 140 0.17 -28.13 -0.87
CA THR A 140 -0.01 -28.26 0.57
C THR A 140 0.92 -27.33 1.34
N GLN A 141 0.41 -26.70 2.40
CA GLN A 141 1.19 -25.87 3.30
C GLN A 141 0.98 -26.32 4.75
N PRO A 142 2.03 -26.42 5.58
CA PRO A 142 1.89 -26.86 6.97
C PRO A 142 1.13 -25.85 7.85
N ARG A 143 1.05 -24.58 7.41
CA ARG A 143 0.38 -23.51 8.15
C ARG A 143 -0.84 -23.02 7.38
N ARG A 144 -2.00 -22.98 8.03
CA ARG A 144 -3.26 -22.46 7.46
C ARG A 144 -3.10 -21.04 6.91
N VAL A 145 -2.41 -20.16 7.64
CA VAL A 145 -2.18 -18.77 7.21
C VAL A 145 -1.35 -18.67 5.93
N ALA A 146 -0.40 -19.60 5.72
CA ALA A 146 0.40 -19.65 4.50
C ALA A 146 -0.42 -20.15 3.32
N ALA A 147 -1.27 -21.17 3.51
CA ALA A 147 -2.17 -21.65 2.46
C ALA A 147 -3.10 -20.53 1.96
N MET A 148 -3.74 -19.81 2.88
CA MET A 148 -4.69 -18.74 2.53
C MET A 148 -3.99 -17.55 1.87
N SER A 149 -2.84 -17.10 2.38
CA SER A 149 -2.13 -15.95 1.83
C SER A 149 -1.55 -16.25 0.44
N VAL A 150 -1.00 -17.44 0.26
CA VAL A 150 -0.49 -17.90 -1.04
C VAL A 150 -1.64 -18.03 -2.03
N ALA A 151 -2.75 -18.68 -1.68
CA ALA A 151 -3.88 -18.83 -2.59
C ALA A 151 -4.43 -17.47 -3.06
N LYS A 152 -4.57 -16.51 -2.13
CA LYS A 152 -4.96 -15.13 -2.48
C LYS A 152 -3.96 -14.47 -3.44
N ARG A 153 -2.66 -14.60 -3.16
CA ARG A 153 -1.61 -14.03 -4.01
C ARG A 153 -1.58 -14.65 -5.40
N VAL A 154 -1.70 -15.97 -5.49
CA VAL A 154 -1.74 -16.70 -6.77
C VAL A 154 -2.96 -16.30 -7.59
N ALA A 155 -4.12 -16.13 -6.96
CA ALA A 155 -5.32 -15.64 -7.65
C ALA A 155 -5.11 -14.24 -8.25
N GLU A 156 -4.46 -13.33 -7.52
CA GLU A 156 -4.08 -12.00 -8.02
C GLU A 156 -3.06 -12.08 -9.18
N GLU A 157 -2.11 -13.01 -9.12
CA GLU A 157 -1.07 -13.20 -10.15
C GLU A 157 -1.56 -13.89 -11.42
N PHE A 158 -2.50 -14.82 -11.28
CA PHE A 158 -3.10 -15.59 -12.38
C PHE A 158 -4.29 -14.85 -13.01
N GLY A 159 -4.87 -13.88 -12.30
CA GLY A 159 -6.02 -13.11 -12.77
C GLY A 159 -7.36 -13.81 -12.57
N CYS A 160 -7.44 -14.75 -11.62
CA CYS A 160 -8.69 -15.45 -11.29
C CYS A 160 -9.28 -14.95 -9.96
N ARG A 161 -10.57 -15.27 -9.73
CA ARG A 161 -11.22 -14.97 -8.45
C ARG A 161 -10.88 -16.06 -7.45
N LEU A 162 -10.41 -15.69 -6.27
CA LEU A 162 -10.10 -16.65 -5.20
C LEU A 162 -11.28 -17.59 -4.94
N GLY A 163 -11.02 -18.90 -5.01
CA GLY A 163 -12.03 -19.96 -4.85
C GLY A 163 -12.76 -20.36 -6.13
N GLN A 164 -12.40 -19.77 -7.28
CA GLN A 164 -12.85 -20.19 -8.61
C GLN A 164 -11.65 -20.81 -9.36
N GLU A 165 -11.83 -22.05 -9.87
CA GLU A 165 -10.91 -23.00 -10.58
C GLU A 165 -10.79 -24.40 -9.93
#